data_AF-A0A2N2D476-F1
#
_entry.id   AF-A0A2N2D476-F1
#
_cell.length_a   1.000
_cell.length_b   1.000
_cell.length_c   1.000
_cell.angle_alpha   90.00
_cell.angle_beta   90.00
_cell.angle_gamma   90.00
#
_symmetry.space_group_name_H-M   'P 1'
#
loop_
_entity.id
_entity.type
_entity.pdbx_description
1 polymer ?
#
loop_
_entity_poly.entity_id
_entity_poly.type
_entity_poly.pdbx_seq_one_letter_code
_entity_poly.pdbx_strand_id
1 'polypeptide(L)'
;MRKYIILSALTLASFVLYLITTNGVELTNEIPEIFRDENIQYVYKDGFTAIESNDSRSAYPIIHNAKALYLLSGASDVIKNYYINQEKKELIIEQNIMSPKIRNGAHFQLVTVPTNKYQPIVENQKLKIRVKYLYLNGQSTYLEYDFQNKTTKVVETSLVGK
;
A
#
# COMPACT_ATOMS: atom_id res chain seq x y z
N MET A 1 16.53 -9.63 39.44
CA MET A 1 16.25 -8.37 38.68
C MET A 1 16.95 -8.31 37.32
N ARG A 2 18.27 -8.50 37.20
CA ARG A 2 19.00 -8.44 35.91
C ARG A 2 18.41 -9.28 34.75
N LYS A 3 17.91 -10.50 35.03
CA LYS A 3 17.34 -11.40 34.01
C LYS A 3 16.06 -10.86 33.35
N TYR A 4 15.23 -10.11 34.10
CA TYR A 4 13.98 -9.55 33.58
C TYR A 4 14.21 -8.34 32.67
N ILE A 5 15.24 -7.53 32.97
CA ILE A 5 15.65 -6.37 32.15
C ILE A 5 16.20 -6.82 30.79
N ILE A 6 16.98 -7.91 30.78
CA ILE A 6 17.52 -8.49 29.54
C ILE A 6 16.39 -9.05 28.68
N LEU A 7 15.40 -9.70 29.29
CA LEU A 7 14.26 -10.28 28.58
C LEU A 7 13.37 -9.20 27.93
N SER A 8 13.09 -8.10 28.64
CA SER A 8 12.31 -6.98 28.10
C SER A 8 13.05 -6.19 27.03
N ALA A 9 14.37 -6.03 27.14
CA ALA A 9 15.20 -5.44 26.08
C ALA A 9 15.22 -6.31 24.81
N LEU A 10 15.25 -7.64 24.96
CA LEU A 10 15.18 -8.58 23.84
C LEU A 10 13.81 -8.53 23.13
N THR A 11 12.70 -8.51 23.88
CA THR A 11 11.37 -8.38 23.27
C THR A 11 11.19 -7.05 22.55
N LEU A 12 11.71 -5.96 23.12
CA LEU A 12 11.67 -4.64 22.49
C LEU A 12 12.55 -4.59 21.24
N ALA A 13 13.74 -5.18 21.27
CA ALA A 13 14.61 -5.29 20.10
C ALA A 13 13.99 -6.15 19.00
N SER A 14 13.37 -7.29 19.34
CA SER A 14 12.65 -8.14 18.38
C SER A 14 11.43 -7.44 17.78
N PHE A 15 10.70 -6.64 18.56
CA PHE A 15 9.59 -5.82 18.08
C PHE A 15 10.07 -4.71 17.13
N VAL A 16 11.18 -4.04 17.47
CA VAL A 16 11.80 -3.02 16.61
C VAL A 16 12.37 -3.66 15.33
N LEU A 17 13.02 -4.82 15.41
CA LEU A 17 13.48 -5.58 14.24
C LEU A 17 12.32 -6.05 13.36
N TYR A 18 11.24 -6.56 13.95
CA TYR A 18 10.03 -6.93 13.23
C TYR A 18 9.47 -5.73 12.43
N LEU A 19 9.35 -4.57 13.09
CA LEU A 19 8.94 -3.31 12.46
C LEU A 19 9.87 -2.84 11.33
N ILE A 20 11.18 -3.10 11.44
CA ILE A 20 12.16 -2.78 10.39
C ILE A 20 12.07 -3.77 9.21
N THR A 21 11.73 -5.04 9.46
CA THR A 21 11.70 -6.10 8.43
C THR A 21 10.43 -6.13 7.59
N THR A 22 9.31 -5.63 8.08
CA THR A 22 8.13 -5.38 7.24
C THR A 22 8.39 -4.06 6.53
N ASN A 23 8.59 -4.08 5.20
CA ASN A 23 8.82 -2.88 4.37
C ASN A 23 7.59 -1.95 4.30
N GLY A 24 7.01 -1.58 5.44
CA GLY A 24 5.74 -0.89 5.61
C GLY A 24 4.55 -1.56 4.91
N VAL A 25 4.62 -2.84 4.54
CA VAL A 25 3.50 -3.59 3.97
C VAL A 25 2.99 -4.58 5.03
N GLU A 26 1.77 -4.37 5.49
CA GLU A 26 1.09 -5.19 6.50
C GLU A 26 -0.08 -5.95 5.88
N LEU A 27 -0.35 -7.16 6.36
CA LEU A 27 -1.54 -7.93 6.01
C LEU A 27 -2.54 -7.83 7.16
N THR A 28 -3.77 -7.44 6.86
CA THR A 28 -4.85 -7.31 7.86
C THR A 28 -6.08 -8.10 7.43
N ASN A 29 -6.93 -8.45 8.38
CA ASN A 29 -8.19 -9.18 8.13
C ASN A 29 -9.41 -8.24 8.10
N GLU A 30 -9.19 -6.97 8.45
CA GLU A 30 -10.21 -5.92 8.49
C GLU A 30 -9.64 -4.66 7.82
N ILE A 31 -10.53 -3.79 7.35
CA ILE A 31 -10.15 -2.46 6.85
C ILE A 31 -9.51 -1.68 8.01
N PRO A 32 -8.26 -1.20 7.89
CA PRO A 32 -7.58 -0.49 8.96
C PRO A 32 -8.36 0.76 9.40
N GLU A 33 -8.37 1.06 10.71
CA GLU A 33 -9.14 2.17 11.31
C GLU A 33 -8.88 3.53 10.65
N ILE A 34 -7.68 3.74 10.12
CA ILE A 34 -7.32 4.97 9.41
C ILE A 34 -8.20 5.23 8.16
N PHE A 35 -8.85 4.21 7.60
CA PHE A 35 -9.80 4.29 6.48
C PHE A 35 -11.28 4.28 6.90
N ARG A 36 -11.60 4.35 8.20
CA ARG A 36 -12.97 4.21 8.72
C ARG A 36 -13.96 5.19 8.06
N ASP A 37 -13.52 6.42 7.81
CA ASP A 37 -14.37 7.50 7.29
C ASP A 37 -14.46 7.51 5.75
N GLU A 38 -13.69 6.65 5.06
CA GLU A 38 -13.59 6.63 3.60
C GLU A 38 -14.68 5.78 2.93
N ASN A 39 -15.59 5.19 3.71
CA ASN A 39 -16.68 4.31 3.23
C ASN A 39 -16.19 3.25 2.21
N ILE A 40 -15.07 2.60 2.52
CA ILE A 40 -14.44 1.60 1.65
C ILE A 40 -15.37 0.39 1.50
N GLN A 41 -15.78 0.12 0.25
CA GLN A 41 -16.53 -1.07 -0.12
C GLN A 41 -15.58 -2.12 -0.68
N TYR A 42 -15.91 -3.41 -0.51
CA TYR A 42 -15.11 -4.49 -1.05
C TYR A 42 -15.97 -5.72 -1.34
N VAL A 43 -15.51 -6.53 -2.29
CA VAL A 43 -16.08 -7.84 -2.60
C VAL A 43 -15.10 -8.91 -2.16
N TYR A 44 -15.63 -9.92 -1.48
CA TYR A 44 -14.93 -11.17 -1.24
C TYR A 44 -15.62 -12.30 -1.98
N LYS A 45 -14.91 -12.95 -2.92
CA LYS A 45 -15.43 -14.05 -3.72
C LYS A 45 -14.32 -15.05 -4.05
N ASP A 46 -14.61 -16.33 -3.92
CA ASP A 46 -13.68 -17.43 -4.26
C ASP A 46 -12.30 -17.33 -3.60
N GLY A 47 -12.24 -16.73 -2.39
CA GLY A 47 -11.00 -16.51 -1.66
C GLY A 47 -10.23 -15.25 -2.08
N PHE A 48 -10.78 -14.45 -2.98
CA PHE A 48 -10.23 -13.18 -3.45
C PHE A 48 -10.94 -12.00 -2.80
N THR A 49 -10.18 -10.99 -2.41
CA THR A 49 -10.69 -9.70 -1.91
C THR A 49 -10.32 -8.63 -2.91
N ALA A 50 -11.31 -7.89 -3.40
CA ALA A 50 -11.13 -6.72 -4.27
C ALA A 50 -11.83 -5.52 -3.63
N ILE A 51 -11.15 -4.37 -3.61
CA ILE A 51 -11.75 -3.12 -3.15
C ILE A 51 -12.61 -2.56 -4.27
N GLU A 52 -13.87 -2.27 -3.97
CA GLU A 52 -14.79 -1.61 -4.89
C GLU A 52 -14.64 -0.10 -4.82
N SER A 53 -14.79 0.54 -5.96
CA SER A 53 -14.79 1.99 -6.06
C SER A 53 -16.03 2.45 -6.81
N ASN A 54 -16.96 3.06 -6.08
CA ASN A 54 -18.21 3.56 -6.63
C ASN A 54 -18.03 4.75 -7.59
N ASP A 55 -16.86 5.40 -7.56
CA ASP A 55 -16.64 6.73 -8.14
C ASP A 55 -15.60 6.74 -9.28
N SER A 56 -15.27 5.61 -9.91
CA SER A 56 -14.09 5.50 -10.80
C SER A 56 -12.75 5.80 -10.09
N ARG A 57 -12.76 5.90 -8.76
CA ARG A 57 -11.55 6.02 -7.93
C ARG A 57 -10.75 4.72 -8.06
N SER A 58 -9.44 4.85 -7.97
CA SER A 58 -8.49 3.74 -8.02
C SER A 58 -8.92 2.54 -7.17
N ALA A 59 -8.59 1.31 -7.60
CA ALA A 59 -8.67 0.08 -6.79
C ALA A 59 -7.76 0.13 -5.53
N TYR A 60 -7.05 1.24 -5.35
CA TYR A 60 -6.18 1.54 -4.24
C TYR A 60 -6.68 2.83 -3.55
N PRO A 61 -7.49 2.74 -2.49
CA PRO A 61 -7.76 3.86 -1.62
C PRO A 61 -6.46 4.37 -1.01
N ILE A 62 -6.28 5.69 -1.00
CA ILE A 62 -5.09 6.34 -0.45
C ILE A 62 -5.51 7.48 0.44
N ILE A 63 -4.91 7.54 1.61
CA ILE A 63 -5.07 8.62 2.57
C ILE A 63 -3.71 9.07 3.07
N HIS A 64 -3.61 10.33 3.49
CA HIS A 64 -2.40 10.87 4.10
C HIS A 64 -2.71 11.59 5.40
N ASN A 65 -1.76 11.55 6.31
CA ASN A 65 -1.74 12.41 7.49
C ASN A 65 -0.31 12.96 7.70
N ALA A 66 -0.10 13.65 8.82
CA ALA A 66 1.20 14.25 9.13
C ALA A 66 2.36 13.24 9.31
N LYS A 67 2.07 11.94 9.50
CA LYS A 67 3.06 10.90 9.77
C LYS A 67 3.40 10.07 8.53
N ALA A 68 2.38 9.73 7.74
CA ALA A 68 2.55 8.81 6.62
C ALA A 68 1.43 8.95 5.57
N LEU A 69 1.70 8.37 4.42
CA LEU A 69 0.74 8.01 3.40
C LEU A 69 0.41 6.53 3.53
N TYR A 70 -0.87 6.21 3.42
CA TYR A 70 -1.41 4.87 3.54
C TYR A 70 -2.12 4.50 2.26
N LEU A 71 -1.78 3.34 1.70
CA LEU A 71 -2.44 2.77 0.54
C LEU A 71 -3.02 1.41 0.92
N LEU A 72 -4.30 1.21 0.64
CA LEU A 72 -5.00 -0.04 0.91
C LEU A 72 -5.17 -0.84 -0.38
N SER A 73 -5.02 -2.16 -0.32
CA SER A 73 -5.37 -3.07 -1.41
C SER A 73 -6.11 -4.30 -0.90
N GLY A 74 -6.89 -4.94 -1.77
CA GLY A 74 -7.33 -6.30 -1.55
C GLY A 74 -6.12 -7.25 -1.61
N ALA A 75 -5.92 -8.11 -0.61
CA ALA A 75 -4.72 -8.93 -0.45
C ALA A 75 -4.64 -10.16 -1.37
N SER A 76 -5.34 -10.10 -2.51
CA SER A 76 -5.35 -11.12 -3.56
C SER A 76 -4.08 -11.05 -4.40
N ASP A 77 -3.86 -9.91 -5.04
CA ASP A 77 -2.63 -9.60 -5.76
C ASP A 77 -1.65 -9.00 -4.76
N VAL A 78 -0.66 -9.79 -4.39
CA VAL A 78 0.15 -9.52 -3.20
C VAL A 78 1.10 -8.36 -3.45
N ILE A 79 0.93 -7.27 -2.70
CA ILE A 79 1.95 -6.22 -2.63
C ILE A 79 3.17 -6.80 -1.93
N LYS A 80 4.31 -6.77 -2.62
CA LYS A 80 5.59 -7.31 -2.15
C LYS A 80 6.43 -6.26 -1.45
N ASN A 81 6.47 -5.06 -2.01
CA ASN A 81 7.32 -3.99 -1.52
C ASN A 81 6.85 -2.62 -2.02
N TYR A 82 7.41 -1.56 -1.45
CA TYR A 82 7.44 -0.24 -2.06
C TYR A 82 8.82 0.38 -2.00
N TYR A 83 9.09 1.35 -2.87
CA TYR A 83 10.27 2.20 -2.78
C TYR A 83 10.05 3.55 -3.45
N ILE A 84 10.93 4.51 -3.17
CA ILE A 84 10.89 5.85 -3.77
C ILE A 84 11.90 5.91 -4.91
N ASN A 85 11.43 6.23 -6.12
CA ASN A 85 12.29 6.57 -7.24
C ASN A 85 12.49 8.09 -7.26
N GLN A 86 13.66 8.54 -6.80
CA GLN A 86 13.99 9.97 -6.72
C GLN A 86 14.16 10.60 -8.11
N GLU A 87 14.77 9.89 -9.06
CA GLU A 87 15.01 10.39 -10.42
C GLU A 87 13.71 10.64 -11.18
N LYS A 88 12.75 9.72 -11.07
CA LYS A 88 11.42 9.84 -11.70
C LYS A 88 10.39 10.58 -10.85
N LYS A 89 10.73 10.87 -9.59
CA LYS A 89 9.84 11.47 -8.58
C LYS A 89 8.54 10.68 -8.39
N GLU A 90 8.67 9.38 -8.13
CA GLU A 90 7.54 8.46 -7.99
C GLU A 90 7.67 7.57 -6.75
N LEU A 91 6.54 7.30 -6.10
CA LEU A 91 6.39 6.16 -5.19
C LEU A 91 6.05 4.91 -6.01
N ILE A 92 6.91 3.89 -5.96
CA ILE A 92 6.67 2.62 -6.66
C ILE A 92 6.12 1.60 -5.68
N ILE A 93 4.99 0.98 -6.02
CA ILE A 93 4.40 -0.16 -5.33
C ILE A 93 4.60 -1.39 -6.21
N GLU A 94 5.26 -2.42 -5.70
CA GLU A 94 5.47 -3.66 -6.44
C GLU A 94 4.44 -4.71 -6.04
N GLN A 95 3.69 -5.18 -7.03
CA GLN A 95 2.60 -6.11 -6.82
C GLN A 95 2.80 -7.37 -7.65
N ASN A 96 2.70 -8.53 -6.99
CA ASN A 96 2.76 -9.81 -7.65
C ASN A 96 1.35 -10.28 -7.99
N ILE A 97 1.08 -10.37 -9.30
CA ILE A 97 -0.21 -10.81 -9.84
C ILE A 97 -0.18 -12.23 -10.42
N MET A 98 1.00 -12.84 -10.59
CA MET A 98 1.15 -14.16 -11.21
C MET A 98 0.78 -15.31 -10.27
N SER A 99 0.82 -15.05 -8.96
CA SER A 99 0.44 -16.03 -7.95
C SER A 99 -0.45 -15.36 -6.90
N PRO A 100 -1.71 -15.06 -7.28
CA PRO A 100 -2.68 -14.52 -6.34
C PRO A 100 -2.85 -15.45 -5.15
N LYS A 101 -3.02 -14.89 -3.96
CA LYS A 101 -3.25 -15.69 -2.75
C LYS A 101 -4.75 -15.85 -2.48
N ILE A 102 -5.21 -17.09 -2.56
CA ILE A 102 -6.52 -17.50 -2.06
C ILE A 102 -6.44 -17.57 -0.54
N ARG A 103 -7.41 -16.95 0.14
CA ARG A 103 -7.44 -16.87 1.60
C ARG A 103 -8.82 -17.26 2.12
N ASN A 104 -8.88 -17.70 3.38
CA ASN A 104 -10.15 -17.95 4.04
C ASN A 104 -10.67 -16.63 4.65
N GLY A 105 -11.59 -15.97 3.95
CA GLY A 105 -12.17 -14.69 4.33
C GLY A 105 -11.47 -13.49 3.70
N ALA A 106 -12.09 -12.32 3.86
CA ALA A 106 -11.57 -11.07 3.32
C ALA A 106 -10.25 -10.69 3.99
N HIS A 107 -9.26 -10.29 3.19
CA HIS A 107 -7.97 -9.81 3.68
C HIS A 107 -7.52 -8.60 2.87
N PHE A 108 -6.81 -7.70 3.54
CA PHE A 108 -6.33 -6.45 2.99
C PHE A 108 -4.83 -6.33 3.19
N GLN A 109 -4.17 -5.57 2.32
CA GLN A 109 -2.79 -5.14 2.56
C GLN A 109 -2.74 -3.63 2.72
N LEU A 110 -2.06 -3.20 3.77
CA LEU A 110 -1.81 -1.80 4.08
C LEU A 110 -0.35 -1.48 3.77
N VAL A 111 -0.13 -0.56 2.84
CA VAL A 111 1.19 0.04 2.61
C VAL A 111 1.26 1.36 3.37
N THR A 112 2.21 1.46 4.30
CA THR A 112 2.52 2.66 5.08
C THR A 112 3.86 3.23 4.64
N VAL A 113 3.81 4.43 4.07
CA VAL A 113 4.99 5.17 3.60
C VAL A 113 5.18 6.40 4.49
N PRO A 114 6.23 6.46 5.33
CA PRO A 114 6.51 7.62 6.16
C PRO A 114 6.66 8.91 5.35
N THR A 115 6.14 10.03 5.88
CA THR A 115 6.14 11.33 5.19
C THR A 115 7.53 11.77 4.75
N ASN A 116 8.54 11.57 5.59
CA ASN A 116 9.92 11.93 5.25
C ASN A 116 10.49 11.19 4.03
N LYS A 117 9.93 10.03 3.63
CA LYS A 117 10.39 9.28 2.46
C LYS A 117 9.83 9.86 1.15
N TYR A 118 8.55 10.22 1.10
CA TYR A 118 7.90 10.65 -0.14
C TYR A 118 7.81 12.17 -0.29
N GLN A 119 7.87 12.96 0.79
CA GLN A 119 7.73 14.41 0.70
C GLN A 119 8.68 15.08 -0.31
N PRO A 120 9.95 14.66 -0.46
CA PRO A 120 10.87 15.28 -1.43
C PRO A 120 10.46 15.12 -2.90
N ILE A 121 9.59 14.15 -3.22
CA ILE A 121 9.11 13.88 -4.58
C ILE A 121 7.70 14.41 -4.83
N VAL A 122 7.09 15.10 -3.87
CA VAL A 122 5.79 15.75 -4.04
C VAL A 122 5.97 17.02 -4.86
N GLU A 123 5.21 17.14 -5.94
CA GLU A 123 5.23 18.30 -6.83
C GLU A 123 3.83 18.89 -6.93
N ASN A 124 3.69 20.21 -6.77
CA ASN A 124 2.40 20.90 -6.92
C ASN A 124 1.26 20.25 -6.10
N GLN A 125 1.54 19.90 -4.83
CA GLN A 125 0.59 19.21 -3.94
C GLN A 125 0.11 17.85 -4.46
N LYS A 126 0.91 17.18 -5.30
CA LYS A 126 0.57 15.89 -5.90
C LYS A 126 1.72 14.89 -5.76
N LEU A 127 1.38 13.64 -5.46
CA LEU A 127 2.30 12.51 -5.48
C LEU A 127 1.95 11.59 -6.64
N LYS A 128 2.96 11.25 -7.45
CA LYS A 128 2.85 10.21 -8.48
C LYS A 128 3.15 8.85 -7.86
N ILE A 129 2.28 7.88 -8.09
CA ILE A 129 2.40 6.53 -7.56
C ILE A 129 2.28 5.55 -8.72
N ARG A 130 3.24 4.65 -8.86
CA ARG A 130 3.24 3.61 -9.89
C ARG A 130 3.03 2.25 -9.23
N VAL A 131 1.91 1.62 -9.51
CA VAL A 131 1.68 0.21 -9.19
C VAL A 131 2.28 -0.62 -10.32
N LYS A 132 3.43 -1.23 -10.05
CA LYS A 132 4.19 -2.05 -10.99
C LYS A 132 3.77 -3.51 -10.83
N TYR A 133 3.20 -4.08 -11.88
CA TYR A 133 2.83 -5.49 -11.91
C TYR A 133 4.07 -6.32 -12.24
N LEU A 134 4.58 -7.03 -11.23
CA LEU A 134 5.74 -7.89 -11.37
C LEU A 134 5.42 -9.01 -12.35
N TYR A 135 6.42 -9.39 -13.16
CA TYR A 135 6.36 -10.47 -14.15
C TYR A 135 5.43 -10.22 -15.35
N LEU A 136 4.76 -9.06 -15.40
CA LEU A 136 4.16 -8.57 -16.63
C LEU A 136 5.08 -7.53 -17.28
N ASN A 137 5.46 -7.76 -18.54
CA ASN A 137 6.40 -6.92 -19.28
C ASN A 137 5.95 -5.45 -19.33
N GLY A 138 6.48 -4.63 -18.41
CA GLY A 138 6.27 -3.18 -18.38
C GLY A 138 4.86 -2.73 -17.98
N GLN A 139 3.98 -3.64 -17.53
CA GLN A 139 2.62 -3.26 -17.17
C GLN A 139 2.58 -2.54 -15.83
N SER A 140 1.84 -1.43 -15.78
CA SER A 140 1.72 -0.61 -14.57
C SER A 140 0.44 0.21 -14.60
N THR A 141 -0.08 0.48 -13.41
CA THR A 141 -1.11 1.51 -13.20
C THR A 141 -0.46 2.72 -12.54
N TYR A 142 -0.69 3.88 -13.11
CA TYR A 142 -0.25 5.17 -12.58
C TYR A 142 -1.39 5.85 -11.86
N LEU A 143 -1.12 6.22 -10.62
CA LEU A 143 -2.03 6.97 -9.77
C LEU A 143 -1.42 8.34 -9.47
N GLU A 144 -2.29 9.33 -9.35
CA GLU A 144 -1.94 10.63 -8.78
C GLU A 144 -2.78 10.82 -7.53
N TYR A 145 -2.08 11.10 -6.42
CA TYR A 145 -2.70 11.49 -5.17
C TYR A 145 -2.59 13.00 -4.99
N ASP A 146 -3.74 13.67 -4.86
CA ASP A 146 -3.84 15.12 -4.61
C ASP A 146 -3.95 15.36 -3.10
N PHE A 147 -2.92 15.97 -2.49
CA PHE A 147 -2.88 16.23 -1.06
C PHE A 147 -3.87 17.30 -0.61
N GLN A 148 -4.23 18.24 -1.49
CA GLN A 148 -5.14 19.34 -1.21
C GLN A 148 -6.58 18.83 -1.18
N ASN A 149 -6.97 18.06 -2.19
CA ASN A 149 -8.33 17.52 -2.34
C ASN A 149 -8.51 16.16 -1.65
N LYS A 150 -7.42 15.52 -1.22
CA LYS A 150 -7.38 14.17 -0.62
C LYS A 150 -8.02 13.12 -1.53
N THR A 151 -7.76 13.22 -2.83
CA THR A 151 -8.34 12.30 -3.83
C THR A 151 -7.25 11.55 -4.59
N THR A 152 -7.58 10.32 -4.98
CA THR A 152 -6.75 9.49 -5.85
C THR A 152 -7.43 9.36 -7.20
N LYS A 153 -6.69 9.57 -8.28
CA LYS A 153 -7.14 9.26 -9.64
C LYS A 153 -6.19 8.29 -10.33
N VAL A 154 -6.73 7.43 -11.17
CA VAL A 154 -5.92 6.67 -12.15
C VAL A 154 -5.62 7.62 -13.29
N VAL A 155 -4.33 7.83 -13.57
CA VAL A 155 -3.87 8.73 -14.64
C VAL A 155 -3.62 7.97 -15.92
N GLU A 156 -3.10 6.75 -15.81
CA GLU A 156 -2.76 5.91 -16.94
C GLU A 156 -2.72 4.45 -16.51
N THR A 157 -3.19 3.54 -17.38
CA THR A 157 -2.93 2.11 -17.23
C THR A 157 -2.23 1.65 -18.50
N SER A 158 -0.96 1.28 -18.36
CA SER A 158 -0.20 0.69 -19.46
C SER A 158 -0.36 -0.84 -19.40
N LEU A 159 -1.27 -1.37 -20.21
CA LEU A 159 -1.42 -2.80 -20.45
C LEU A 159 -0.73 -3.13 -21.78
N VAL A 160 0.37 -3.87 -21.74
CA VAL A 160 1.05 -4.32 -22.96
C VAL A 160 0.32 -5.58 -23.47
N GLY A 161 -0.45 -5.42 -24.54
CA GLY A 161 -1.11 -6.47 -25.35
C GLY A 161 -2.62 -6.21 -25.55
N LYS A 162 -3.16 -5.95 -26.75
CA LYS A 162 -2.73 -6.17 -28.14
C LYS A 162 -2.76 -4.89 -28.96
#